data_AF-A0A9D8AMC4-F1
#
_entry.id   AF-A0A9D8AMC4-F1
#
_cell.length_a   1.000
_cell.length_b   1.000
_cell.length_c   1.000
_cell.angle_alpha   90.00
_cell.angle_beta   90.00
_cell.angle_gamma   90.00
#
_symmetry.space_group_name_H-M   'P 1'
#
loop_
_entity.id
_entity.type
_entity.pdbx_description
1 polymer ?
#
loop_
_entity_poly.entity_id
_entity_poly.type
_entity_poly.pdbx_seq_one_letter_code
_entity_poly.pdbx_strand_id
1 'polypeptide(L)'
;MDCTICNNLMDDYFDGHLSHKKRKQVTGHLTTCQGCSEFFRKYENMLKSIRNVEIKKCPDEVVDSVFDIINIDDKFSRRKSVFDRINEFLFLYSRQLGIAGAAVTVFLFVFLITSQFDKTTHVQQQYTTQDVEQATDQVKLALAYFNQVTSRTEEIIEKEILHQQVVRPMKSSIRTALKPLINGG
;
A
#
# COMPACT_ATOMS: atom_id res chain seq x y z
N MET A 1 8.30 -13.77 28.44
CA MET A 1 7.65 -13.32 27.19
C MET A 1 6.90 -14.51 26.65
N ASP A 2 5.69 -14.29 26.17
CA ASP A 2 4.83 -15.39 25.71
C ASP A 2 5.04 -15.65 24.21
N CYS A 3 4.72 -16.87 23.76
CA CYS A 3 4.91 -17.27 22.37
C CYS A 3 4.13 -16.37 21.38
N THR A 4 2.91 -15.96 21.73
CA THR A 4 2.10 -15.06 20.91
C THR A 4 2.78 -13.71 20.72
N ILE A 5 3.37 -13.17 21.79
CA ILE A 5 4.10 -11.90 21.74
C ILE A 5 5.38 -12.08 20.91
N CYS A 6 6.07 -13.21 21.04
CA CYS A 6 7.24 -13.53 20.22
C CYS A 6 6.91 -13.52 18.73
N ASN A 7 5.84 -14.21 18.35
CA ASN A 7 5.42 -14.35 16.96
C ASN A 7 5.02 -13.00 16.36
N ASN A 8 4.29 -12.17 17.12
CA ASN A 8 3.88 -10.84 16.65
C ASN A 8 5.07 -9.88 16.47
N LEU A 9 6.18 -10.11 17.17
CA LEU A 9 7.40 -9.29 17.06
C LEU A 9 8.40 -9.85 16.05
N MET A 10 8.07 -10.95 15.36
CA MET A 10 9.03 -11.67 14.53
C MET A 10 9.36 -10.91 13.25
N ASP A 11 8.37 -10.31 12.59
CA ASP A 11 8.59 -9.51 11.37
C ASP A 11 9.47 -8.29 11.67
N ASP A 12 9.11 -7.52 12.72
CA ASP A 12 9.92 -6.39 13.21
C ASP A 12 11.35 -6.81 13.61
N TYR A 13 11.53 -8.06 14.07
CA TYR A 13 12.84 -8.60 14.42
C TYR A 13 13.70 -8.77 13.16
N PHE A 14 13.14 -9.36 12.10
CA PHE A 14 13.85 -9.61 10.85
C PHE A 14 14.12 -8.33 10.06
N ASP A 15 13.20 -7.37 10.08
CA ASP A 15 13.37 -6.05 9.45
C ASP A 15 14.34 -5.14 10.22
N GLY A 16 14.67 -5.51 11.46
CA GLY A 16 15.59 -4.77 12.32
C GLY A 16 14.95 -3.58 13.03
N HIS A 17 13.63 -3.44 13.00
CA HIS A 17 12.86 -2.34 13.61
C HIS A 17 12.67 -2.48 15.13
N LEU A 18 12.97 -3.65 15.72
CA LEU A 18 12.90 -3.81 17.17
C LEU A 18 13.94 -3.00 17.93
N SER A 19 13.49 -2.32 19.00
CA SER A 19 14.37 -1.72 19.99
C SER A 19 15.27 -2.76 20.67
N HIS A 20 16.45 -2.33 21.11
CA HIS A 20 17.45 -3.22 21.73
C HIS A 20 16.89 -4.06 22.88
N LYS A 21 16.01 -3.47 23.72
CA LYS A 21 15.36 -4.17 24.84
C LYS A 21 14.45 -5.30 24.36
N LYS A 22 13.59 -5.04 23.36
CA LYS A 22 12.68 -6.03 22.79
C LYS A 22 13.45 -7.13 22.06
N ARG A 23 14.48 -6.76 21.30
CA ARG A 23 15.36 -7.71 20.63
C ARG A 23 15.97 -8.71 21.62
N LYS A 24 16.51 -8.22 22.74
CA LYS A 24 17.05 -9.08 23.81
C LYS A 24 16.00 -10.04 24.38
N GLN A 25 14.78 -9.56 24.60
CA GLN A 25 13.67 -10.38 25.09
C GLN A 25 13.27 -11.48 24.10
N VAL A 26 13.20 -11.16 22.80
CA VAL A 26 12.93 -12.15 21.74
C VAL A 26 14.03 -13.20 21.71
N THR A 27 15.31 -12.80 21.63
CA THR A 27 16.43 -13.77 21.64
C THR A 27 16.44 -14.64 22.90
N GLY A 28 16.15 -14.08 24.08
CA GLY A 28 16.06 -14.87 25.31
C GLY A 28 14.88 -15.85 25.32
N HIS A 29 13.78 -15.51 24.65
CA HIS A 29 12.67 -16.46 24.46
C HIS A 29 13.03 -17.57 23.45
N LEU A 30 13.73 -17.24 22.37
CA LEU A 30 14.17 -18.22 21.37
C LEU A 30 15.13 -19.28 21.92
N THR A 31 15.89 -18.97 22.99
CA THR A 31 16.74 -19.97 23.65
C THR A 31 15.99 -20.86 24.64
N THR A 32 14.79 -20.46 25.07
CA THR A 32 14.01 -21.17 26.10
C THR A 32 12.79 -21.88 25.55
N CYS A 33 12.25 -21.43 24.41
CA CYS A 33 11.08 -21.99 23.77
C CYS A 33 11.44 -22.68 22.44
N GLN A 34 11.38 -24.01 22.43
CA GLN A 34 11.71 -24.82 21.25
C GLN A 34 10.80 -24.50 20.05
N GLY A 35 9.50 -24.32 20.27
CA GLY A 35 8.56 -24.03 19.18
C GLY A 35 8.85 -22.72 18.46
N CYS A 36 9.15 -21.65 19.21
CA CYS A 36 9.53 -20.37 18.62
C CYS A 36 10.90 -20.45 17.93
N SER A 37 11.84 -21.20 18.50
CA SER A 37 13.17 -21.44 17.92
C SER A 37 13.10 -22.17 16.57
N GLU A 38 12.27 -23.21 16.48
CA GLU A 38 12.07 -23.96 15.23
C GLU A 38 11.39 -23.10 14.15
N PHE A 39 10.38 -22.31 14.53
CA PHE A 39 9.73 -21.36 13.62
C PHE A 39 10.74 -20.32 13.10
N PHE A 40 11.54 -19.75 13.99
CA PHE A 40 12.60 -18.81 13.63
C PHE A 40 13.58 -19.40 12.63
N ARG A 41 14.06 -20.63 12.87
CA ARG A 41 15.01 -21.31 11.97
C ARG A 41 14.41 -21.60 10.60
N LYS A 42 13.12 -21.96 10.53
CA LYS A 42 12.42 -22.14 9.24
C LYS A 42 12.38 -20.83 8.45
N TYR A 43 12.05 -19.73 9.11
CA TYR A 43 11.99 -18.42 8.49
C TYR A 43 13.37 -17.96 8.00
N GLU A 44 14.41 -18.14 8.83
CA GLU A 44 15.79 -17.82 8.47
C GLU A 44 16.27 -18.61 7.23
N ASN A 45 15.93 -19.89 7.16
CA ASN A 45 16.24 -20.73 6.00
C ASN A 45 15.50 -20.23 4.74
N MET A 46 14.24 -19.84 4.86
CA MET A 46 13.49 -19.24 3.75
C MET A 46 14.17 -17.96 3.24
N LEU A 47 14.55 -17.05 4.14
CA LEU A 47 15.28 -15.83 3.78
C LEU A 47 16.61 -16.12 3.07
N LYS A 48 17.36 -17.12 3.54
CA LYS A 48 18.61 -17.54 2.88
C LYS A 48 18.35 -18.05 1.46
N SER A 49 17.29 -18.83 1.26
CA SER A 49 16.91 -19.31 -0.08
C SER A 49 16.54 -18.16 -1.01
N ILE A 50 15.80 -17.15 -0.51
CA ILE A 50 15.44 -15.96 -1.31
C ILE A 50 16.68 -15.13 -1.66
N ARG A 51 17.62 -14.93 -0.72
CA ARG A 51 18.86 -14.19 -0.99
C ARG A 51 19.76 -14.85 -2.03
N ASN A 52 19.67 -16.18 -2.16
CA ASN A 52 20.45 -16.94 -3.13
C ASN A 52 19.79 -17.00 -4.52
N VAL A 53 18.64 -16.34 -4.71
CA VAL A 53 18.05 -16.19 -6.03
C VAL A 53 18.96 -15.30 -6.87
N GLU A 54 19.34 -15.79 -8.05
CA GLU A 54 20.14 -15.04 -9.01
C GLU A 54 19.40 -13.76 -9.39
N ILE A 55 19.91 -12.62 -8.93
CA ILE A 55 19.37 -11.31 -9.28
C ILE A 55 19.78 -11.04 -10.72
N LYS A 56 18.84 -11.24 -11.66
CA LYS A 56 19.04 -10.80 -13.04
C LYS A 56 19.27 -9.29 -13.04
N LYS A 57 20.36 -8.85 -13.65
CA LYS A 57 20.64 -7.43 -13.84
C LYS A 57 19.46 -6.81 -14.61
N CYS A 58 18.88 -5.75 -14.05
CA CYS A 58 17.88 -4.96 -14.75
C CYS A 58 18.51 -4.41 -16.05
N PRO A 59 17.85 -4.51 -17.21
CA PRO A 59 18.33 -3.89 -18.44
C PRO A 59 18.52 -2.38 -18.22
N ASP A 60 19.65 -1.85 -18.70
CA ASP A 60 20.03 -0.46 -18.46
C ASP A 60 18.99 0.52 -19.05
N GLU A 61 18.32 0.16 -20.15
CA GLU A 61 17.21 0.93 -20.77
C GLU A 61 16.02 1.19 -19.81
N VAL A 62 15.67 0.21 -18.98
CA VAL A 62 14.59 0.36 -17.98
C VAL A 62 15.05 1.24 -16.83
N VAL A 63 16.31 1.12 -16.43
CA VAL A 63 16.89 1.94 -15.36
C VAL A 63 16.94 3.41 -15.80
N ASP A 64 17.39 3.67 -17.03
CA ASP A 64 17.50 5.01 -17.60
C ASP A 64 16.13 5.68 -17.75
N SER A 65 15.12 4.95 -18.27
CA SER A 65 13.76 5.48 -18.39
C SER A 65 13.14 5.88 -17.04
N VAL A 66 13.40 5.13 -15.97
CA VAL A 66 12.95 5.47 -14.61
C VAL A 66 13.68 6.70 -14.08
N PHE A 67 14.99 6.79 -14.29
CA PHE A 67 15.76 7.96 -13.88
C PHE A 67 15.37 9.23 -14.65
N ASP A 68 15.01 9.11 -15.92
CA ASP A 68 14.50 10.23 -16.70
C ASP A 68 13.18 10.75 -16.14
N ILE A 69 12.25 9.85 -15.74
CA ILE A 69 10.98 10.25 -15.10
C ILE A 69 11.24 10.97 -13.77
N ILE A 70 12.13 10.44 -12.91
CA ILE A 70 12.45 11.05 -11.62
C ILE A 70 13.17 12.41 -11.80
N ASN A 71 14.08 12.51 -12.76
CA ASN A 71 14.81 13.75 -13.05
C ASN A 71 13.93 14.84 -13.70
N ILE A 72 12.80 14.48 -14.31
CA ILE A 72 11.82 15.45 -14.80
C ILE A 72 11.18 16.21 -13.62
N ASP A 73 10.84 15.54 -12.52
CA ASP A 73 10.25 16.17 -11.33
C ASP A 73 11.21 17.15 -10.65
N ASP A 74 12.51 16.85 -10.62
CA ASP A 74 13.52 17.77 -10.08
C ASP A 74 13.76 19.00 -10.97
N LYS A 75 13.52 18.89 -12.29
CA LYS A 75 13.53 20.07 -13.18
C LYS A 75 12.29 20.96 -12.97
N PHE A 76 11.15 20.41 -12.55
CA PHE A 76 9.98 21.20 -12.16
C PHE A 76 10.16 21.86 -10.78
N SER A 77 10.81 21.19 -9.82
CA SER A 77 11.10 21.77 -8.49
C SER A 77 12.16 22.90 -8.53
N ARG A 78 13.01 22.92 -9.56
CA ARG A 78 13.95 24.04 -9.83
C ARG A 78 13.32 25.27 -10.50
N ARG A 79 12.02 25.28 -10.83
CA ARG A 79 11.30 26.54 -11.04
C ARG A 79 10.98 27.22 -9.70
N LYS A 80 12.02 27.54 -8.91
CA LYS A 80 12.00 28.70 -7.98
C LYS A 80 12.02 29.99 -8.80
N SER A 81 10.99 30.16 -9.62
CA SER A 81 10.93 31.19 -10.64
C SER A 81 9.73 32.07 -10.36
N VAL A 82 10.01 33.35 -10.15
CA VAL A 82 9.04 34.44 -10.08
C VAL A 82 8.23 34.55 -8.78
N PHE A 83 7.60 33.49 -8.26
CA PHE A 83 6.70 33.64 -7.09
C PHE A 83 7.42 34.05 -5.79
N ASP A 84 8.60 33.48 -5.51
CA ASP A 84 9.42 33.86 -4.35
C ASP A 84 9.93 35.30 -4.45
N ARG A 85 10.24 35.79 -5.67
CA ARG A 85 10.67 37.18 -5.91
C ARG A 85 9.50 38.18 -5.80
N ILE A 86 8.29 37.77 -6.17
CA ILE A 86 7.08 38.61 -6.03
C ILE A 86 6.69 38.76 -4.56
N ASN A 87 6.85 37.71 -3.75
CA ASN A 87 6.51 37.76 -2.32
C ASN A 87 7.42 38.73 -1.56
N GLU A 88 8.71 38.80 -1.92
CA GLU A 88 9.66 39.76 -1.35
C GLU A 88 9.34 41.21 -1.77
N PHE A 89 8.90 41.42 -3.02
CA PHE A 89 8.53 42.74 -3.54
C PHE A 89 7.21 43.26 -2.93
N LEU A 90 6.21 42.40 -2.72
CA LEU A 90 4.94 42.76 -2.07
C LEU A 90 5.13 43.11 -0.59
N PHE A 91 6.06 42.43 0.11
CA PHE A 91 6.33 42.70 1.52
C PHE A 91 7.01 44.06 1.74
N LEU A 92 7.88 44.50 0.81
CA LEU A 92 8.44 45.86 0.85
C LEU A 92 7.44 46.94 0.40
N TYR A 93 6.64 46.67 -0.62
CA TYR A 93 5.74 47.66 -1.21
C TYR A 93 4.49 47.95 -0.34
N SER A 94 4.04 46.97 0.45
CA SER A 94 2.90 47.12 1.38
C SER A 94 3.14 48.08 2.54
N ARG A 95 4.40 48.50 2.78
CA ARG A 95 4.76 49.34 3.92
C ARG A 95 4.63 50.85 3.67
N GLN A 96 4.44 51.28 2.41
CA GLN A 96 4.45 52.71 2.02
C GLN A 96 3.20 53.23 1.32
N LEU A 97 2.22 52.37 0.98
CA LEU A 97 1.02 52.81 0.28
C LEU A 97 -0.18 52.88 1.21
N GLY A 98 -0.73 54.08 1.36
CA GLY A 98 -2.04 54.29 1.97
C GLY A 98 -3.15 53.54 1.23
N ILE A 99 -4.33 53.54 1.83
CA ILE A 99 -5.51 52.71 1.50
C ILE A 99 -5.87 52.72 -0.01
N ALA A 100 -5.62 53.84 -0.71
CA ALA A 100 -5.87 53.97 -2.15
C ALA A 100 -4.95 53.11 -3.04
N GLY A 101 -3.70 52.88 -2.63
CA GLY A 101 -2.74 52.07 -3.39
C GLY A 101 -3.04 50.57 -3.32
N ALA A 102 -3.54 50.12 -2.17
CA ALA A 102 -3.88 48.71 -1.93
C ALA A 102 -5.04 48.23 -2.83
N ALA A 103 -6.03 49.09 -3.10
CA ALA A 103 -7.18 48.73 -3.93
C ALA A 103 -6.78 48.44 -5.39
N VAL A 104 -5.89 49.26 -5.96
CA VAL A 104 -5.42 49.09 -7.34
C VAL A 104 -4.59 47.82 -7.49
N THR A 105 -3.72 47.52 -6.50
CA THR A 105 -2.90 46.31 -6.54
C THR A 105 -3.74 45.03 -6.43
N VAL A 106 -4.77 45.02 -5.57
CA VAL A 106 -5.68 43.87 -5.44
C VAL A 106 -6.45 43.64 -6.74
N PHE A 107 -6.96 44.70 -7.37
CA PHE A 107 -7.70 44.58 -8.62
C PHE A 107 -6.84 44.02 -9.76
N LEU A 108 -5.59 44.47 -9.86
CA LEU A 108 -4.64 43.99 -10.87
C LEU A 108 -4.25 42.52 -10.62
N PHE A 109 -4.08 42.13 -9.35
CA PHE A 109 -3.81 40.74 -8.97
C PHE A 109 -4.99 39.82 -9.27
N VAL A 110 -6.22 40.24 -8.95
CA VAL A 110 -7.44 39.48 -9.28
C VAL A 110 -7.58 39.32 -10.78
N PHE A 111 -7.35 40.40 -11.56
CA PHE A 111 -7.39 40.34 -13.02
C PHE A 111 -6.33 39.41 -13.63
N LEU A 112 -5.12 39.40 -13.07
CA LEU A 112 -4.05 38.47 -13.51
C LEU A 112 -4.35 37.02 -13.14
N ILE A 113 -4.94 36.76 -11.96
CA ILE A 113 -5.34 35.42 -11.54
C ILE A 113 -6.47 34.90 -12.42
N THR A 114 -7.52 35.70 -12.67
CA THR A 114 -8.66 35.27 -13.51
C THR A 114 -8.25 35.08 -14.96
N SER A 115 -7.35 35.91 -15.50
CA SER A 115 -6.83 35.77 -16.86
C SER A 115 -5.97 34.51 -17.07
N GLN A 116 -5.38 33.93 -16.03
CA GLN A 116 -4.57 32.70 -16.14
C GLN A 116 -5.41 31.42 -15.97
N PHE A 117 -6.61 31.51 -15.40
CA PHE A 117 -7.48 30.35 -15.15
C PHE A 117 -8.28 29.87 -16.37
N ASP A 118 -8.33 30.64 -17.46
CA ASP A 118 -8.96 30.22 -18.73
C ASP A 118 -8.14 29.17 -19.51
N LYS A 119 -6.94 28.81 -19.05
CA LYS A 119 -6.11 27.76 -19.66
C LYS A 119 -6.19 26.43 -18.92
N THR A 120 -7.36 26.08 -18.41
CA THR A 120 -7.62 24.68 -18.02
C THR A 120 -7.70 23.88 -19.31
N THR A 121 -6.52 23.47 -19.80
CA THR A 121 -6.39 22.61 -20.97
C THR A 121 -6.94 21.27 -20.55
N HIS A 122 -8.23 21.02 -20.83
CA HIS A 122 -8.75 19.67 -20.85
C HIS A 122 -7.90 18.91 -21.87
N VAL A 123 -6.95 18.13 -21.38
CA VAL A 123 -6.24 17.14 -22.18
C VAL A 123 -7.29 16.09 -22.53
N GLN A 124 -8.08 16.35 -23.58
CA GLN A 124 -8.86 15.31 -24.23
C GLN A 124 -7.86 14.37 -24.86
N GLN A 125 -7.43 13.36 -24.09
CA GLN A 125 -6.70 12.23 -24.66
C GLN A 125 -7.63 11.58 -25.67
N GLN A 126 -7.35 11.80 -26.95
CA GLN A 126 -8.00 11.07 -28.03
C GLN A 126 -7.45 9.64 -27.98
N TYR A 127 -8.18 8.75 -27.31
CA TYR A 127 -7.89 7.33 -27.33
C TYR A 127 -8.05 6.82 -28.77
N THR A 128 -7.06 6.06 -29.24
CA THR A 128 -7.19 5.40 -30.53
C THR A 128 -8.15 4.21 -30.39
N THR A 129 -8.77 3.78 -31.49
CA THR A 129 -9.63 2.58 -31.49
C THR A 129 -8.89 1.32 -31.03
N GLN A 130 -7.56 1.27 -31.28
CA GLN A 130 -6.69 0.19 -30.84
C GLN A 130 -6.52 0.17 -29.31
N ASP A 131 -6.40 1.34 -28.67
CA ASP A 131 -6.30 1.42 -27.20
C ASP A 131 -7.57 0.91 -26.51
N VAL A 132 -8.73 1.23 -27.10
CA VAL A 132 -10.05 0.78 -26.60
C VAL A 132 -10.21 -0.73 -26.76
N GLU A 133 -9.75 -1.31 -27.86
CA GLU A 133 -9.77 -2.75 -28.10
C GLU A 133 -8.87 -3.50 -27.11
N GLN A 134 -7.64 -3.01 -26.90
CA GLN A 134 -6.72 -3.59 -25.93
C GLN A 134 -7.28 -3.52 -24.50
N ALA A 135 -7.85 -2.38 -24.10
CA ALA A 135 -8.49 -2.24 -22.79
C ALA A 135 -9.65 -3.22 -22.61
N THR A 136 -10.43 -3.44 -23.67
CA THR A 136 -11.56 -4.38 -23.65
C THR A 136 -11.10 -5.82 -23.43
N ASP A 137 -10.01 -6.24 -24.08
CA ASP A 137 -9.48 -7.59 -23.92
C ASP A 137 -8.84 -7.81 -22.55
N GLN A 138 -8.18 -6.79 -21.99
CA GLN A 138 -7.69 -6.81 -20.62
C GLN A 138 -8.85 -6.97 -19.61
N VAL A 139 -9.96 -6.26 -19.81
CA VAL A 139 -11.14 -6.37 -18.96
C VAL A 139 -11.76 -7.78 -19.05
N LYS A 140 -11.88 -8.35 -20.25
CA LYS A 140 -12.38 -9.73 -20.41
C LYS A 140 -11.51 -10.75 -19.67
N LEU A 141 -10.19 -10.63 -19.77
CA LEU A 141 -9.25 -11.52 -19.09
C LEU A 141 -9.35 -11.38 -17.56
N ALA A 142 -9.46 -10.15 -17.07
CA ALA A 142 -9.66 -9.88 -15.65
C ALA A 142 -10.99 -10.47 -15.13
N LEU A 143 -12.08 -10.31 -15.89
CA LEU A 143 -13.38 -10.89 -15.54
C LEU A 143 -13.37 -12.42 -15.55
N ALA A 144 -12.71 -13.03 -16.54
CA ALA A 144 -12.56 -14.48 -16.60
C ALA A 144 -11.79 -15.01 -15.38
N TYR A 145 -10.69 -14.37 -15.01
CA TYR A 145 -9.93 -14.71 -13.82
C TYR A 145 -10.76 -14.53 -12.53
N PHE A 146 -11.50 -13.42 -12.42
CA PHE A 146 -12.34 -13.15 -11.26
C PHE A 146 -13.43 -14.21 -11.06
N ASN A 147 -14.08 -14.64 -12.15
CA ASN A 147 -15.08 -15.71 -12.10
C ASN A 147 -14.45 -17.06 -11.69
N GLN A 148 -13.23 -17.34 -12.15
CA GLN A 148 -12.50 -18.55 -11.76
C GLN A 148 -12.13 -18.53 -10.26
N VAL A 149 -11.68 -17.40 -9.73
CA VAL A 149 -11.35 -17.27 -8.30
C VAL A 149 -12.61 -17.37 -7.45
N THR A 150 -13.70 -16.74 -7.87
CA THR A 150 -14.98 -16.76 -7.15
C THR A 150 -15.55 -18.16 -7.05
N SER A 151 -15.57 -18.92 -8.16
CA SER A 151 -16.06 -20.32 -8.16
C SER A 151 -15.21 -21.24 -7.27
N ARG A 152 -13.88 -21.10 -7.26
CA ARG A 152 -13.02 -21.84 -6.32
C ARG A 152 -13.29 -21.47 -4.87
N THR A 153 -13.52 -20.19 -4.60
CA THR A 153 -13.80 -19.70 -3.25
C THR A 153 -15.11 -20.26 -2.73
N GLU A 154 -16.15 -20.30 -3.57
CA GLU A 154 -17.44 -20.91 -3.24
C GLU A 154 -17.29 -22.40 -2.88
N GLU A 155 -16.54 -23.17 -3.68
CA GLU A 155 -16.30 -24.59 -3.41
C GLU A 155 -15.60 -24.82 -2.06
N ILE A 156 -14.59 -24.00 -1.73
CA ILE A 156 -13.89 -24.06 -0.45
C ILE A 156 -14.82 -23.70 0.71
N ILE A 157 -15.60 -22.62 0.57
CA ILE A 157 -16.54 -22.18 1.60
C ILE A 157 -17.57 -23.28 1.89
N GLU A 158 -18.16 -23.88 0.85
CA GLU A 158 -19.18 -24.92 0.99
C GLU A 158 -18.61 -26.19 1.62
N LYS A 159 -17.51 -26.72 1.05
CA LYS A 159 -17.01 -28.06 1.41
C LYS A 159 -16.15 -28.06 2.65
N GLU A 160 -15.31 -27.05 2.85
CA GLU A 160 -14.35 -27.04 3.95
C GLU A 160 -14.91 -26.27 5.14
N ILE A 161 -15.35 -25.03 4.93
CA ILE A 161 -15.74 -24.16 6.05
C ILE A 161 -17.12 -24.57 6.59
N LEU A 162 -18.15 -24.57 5.73
CA LEU A 162 -19.51 -24.90 6.15
C LEU A 162 -19.59 -26.32 6.70
N HIS A 163 -19.11 -27.31 5.95
CA HIS A 163 -19.28 -28.70 6.39
C HIS A 163 -18.36 -29.09 7.56
N GLN A 164 -17.06 -28.73 7.52
CA GLN A 164 -16.12 -29.18 8.55
C GLN A 164 -16.09 -28.28 9.79
N GLN A 165 -16.18 -26.96 9.61
CA GLN A 165 -16.01 -26.02 10.72
C GLN A 165 -17.34 -25.59 11.36
N VAL A 166 -18.47 -25.69 10.65
CA VAL A 166 -19.79 -25.31 11.18
C VAL A 166 -20.66 -26.51 11.46
N VAL A 167 -20.99 -27.32 10.44
CA VAL A 167 -22.02 -28.38 10.53
C VAL A 167 -21.57 -29.52 11.46
N ARG A 168 -20.33 -30.01 11.31
CA ARG A 168 -19.82 -31.12 12.14
C ARG A 168 -19.73 -30.76 13.64
N PRO A 169 -19.12 -29.63 14.05
CA PRO A 169 -19.10 -29.22 15.45
C PRO A 169 -20.51 -28.99 16.01
N MET A 170 -21.40 -28.36 15.24
CA MET A 170 -22.78 -28.13 15.68
C MET A 170 -23.53 -29.44 15.93
N LYS A 171 -23.40 -30.44 15.04
CA LYS A 171 -23.99 -31.78 15.24
C LYS A 171 -23.41 -32.48 16.47
N SER A 172 -22.11 -32.35 16.71
CA SER A 172 -21.43 -32.89 17.90
C SER A 172 -21.92 -32.24 19.19
N SER A 173 -22.03 -30.91 19.20
CA SER A 173 -22.51 -30.13 20.35
C SER A 173 -23.97 -30.46 20.67
N ILE A 174 -24.84 -30.54 19.67
CA ILE A 174 -26.25 -30.93 19.85
C ILE A 174 -26.36 -32.35 20.41
N ARG A 175 -25.60 -33.31 19.85
CA ARG A 175 -25.58 -34.70 20.36
C ARG A 175 -25.10 -34.75 21.80
N THR A 176 -24.06 -33.99 22.14
CA THR A 176 -23.52 -33.92 23.50
C THR A 176 -24.54 -33.34 24.48
N ALA A 177 -25.25 -32.28 24.07
CA ALA A 177 -26.30 -31.65 24.89
C ALA A 177 -27.54 -32.55 25.09
N LEU A 178 -27.89 -33.37 24.10
CA LEU A 178 -29.05 -34.28 24.16
C LEU A 178 -28.73 -35.63 24.83
N LYS A 179 -27.45 -36.01 24.94
CA LYS A 179 -27.01 -37.29 25.52
C LYS A 179 -27.56 -37.56 26.94
N PRO A 180 -27.64 -36.58 27.86
CA PRO A 180 -28.22 -36.79 29.19
C PRO A 180 -29.74 -37.05 29.16
N LEU A 181 -30.45 -36.47 28.18
CA LEU A 181 -31.90 -36.64 28.03
C LEU A 181 -32.27 -37.98 27.41
N ILE A 182 -31.40 -38.54 26.56
CA ILE A 182 -31.62 -39.83 25.88
C ILE A 182 -31.18 -41.01 26.75
N ASN A 183 -30.13 -40.85 27.57
CA ASN A 183 -29.59 -41.92 28.42
C ASN A 183 -30.05 -41.84 29.89
N GLY A 184 -30.90 -40.88 30.24
CA GLY A 184 -31.37 -40.60 31.60
C GLY A 184 -32.87 -40.86 31.82
N GLY A 185 -33.50 -41.68 30.98
CA GLY A 185 -34.88 -42.15 31.12
C GLY A 185 -34.96 -43.66 31.09
#